data_AF-A0A0J7Y6D6-F1
#
_entry.id   AF-A0A0J7Y6D6-F1
#
_cell.length_a   1.000
_cell.length_b   1.000
_cell.length_c   1.000
_cell.angle_alpha   90.00
_cell.angle_beta   90.00
_cell.angle_gamma   90.00
#
_symmetry.space_group_name_H-M   'P 1'
#
loop_
_entity.id
_entity.type
_entity.pdbx_description
1 polymer ?
#
loop_
_entity_poly.entity_id
_entity_poly.type
_entity_poly.pdbx_seq_one_letter_code
_entity_poly.pdbx_strand_id
1 'polypeptide(L)' 'MGRKASDDVIAAITASRGDKPVRVLQPDSMVTMDYRPDRLNIDVDAKGIITGLRCT' A
#
# COMPACT_ATOMS: atom_id res chain seq x y z
N MET A 1 6.84 7.32 -11.49
CA MET A 1 5.55 7.51 -10.80
C MET A 1 4.44 7.28 -11.81
N GLY A 2 3.44 6.43 -11.52
CA GLY A 2 2.43 5.96 -12.49
C GLY A 2 2.30 4.43 -12.65
N ARG A 3 2.83 3.63 -11.72
CA ARG A 3 2.65 2.17 -11.75
C ARG A 3 1.31 1.81 -11.11
N LYS A 4 0.52 1.00 -11.81
CA LYS A 4 -0.67 0.38 -11.23
C LYS A 4 -0.23 -0.49 -10.04
N ALA A 5 -1.01 -0.48 -8.97
CA ALA A 5 -0.93 -1.50 -7.92
C ALA A 5 -1.43 -2.84 -8.48
N SER A 6 -0.73 -3.34 -9.49
CA SER A 6 -0.94 -4.69 -10.00
C SER A 6 -0.31 -5.68 -9.03
N ASP A 7 -0.82 -6.91 -9.07
CA ASP A 7 -0.39 -8.00 -8.19
C ASP A 7 1.15 -8.17 -8.17
N ASP A 8 1.79 -8.08 -9.33
CA ASP A 8 3.26 -8.12 -9.47
C ASP A 8 3.99 -7.02 -8.67
N VAL A 9 3.46 -5.80 -8.66
CA VAL A 9 4.04 -4.67 -7.92
C VAL A 9 3.87 -4.88 -6.42
N ILE A 10 2.70 -5.36 -6.00
CA ILE A 10 2.42 -5.69 -4.61
C ILE A 10 3.31 -6.84 -4.14
N ALA A 11 3.49 -7.87 -4.98
CA ALA A 11 4.35 -9.01 -4.70
C ALA A 11 5.81 -8.58 -4.56
N ALA A 12 6.32 -7.74 -5.47
CA ALA A 12 7.68 -7.20 -5.38
C ALA A 12 7.88 -6.34 -4.11
N ILE A 13 6.89 -5.51 -3.74
CA ILE A 13 6.95 -4.70 -2.52
C ILE A 13 6.92 -5.59 -1.27
N THR A 14 6.06 -6.60 -1.26
CA THR A 14 5.94 -7.57 -0.16
C THR A 14 7.25 -8.35 -0.01
N ALA A 15 7.81 -8.87 -1.11
CA ALA A 15 9.10 -9.55 -1.12
C ALA A 15 10.24 -8.66 -0.60
N SER A 16 10.25 -7.37 -0.96
CA SER A 16 11.22 -6.40 -0.45
C SER A 16 11.02 -6.04 1.02
N ARG A 17 9.80 -6.17 1.55
CA ARG A 17 9.43 -5.86 2.95
C ARG A 17 9.59 -7.06 3.88
N GLY A 18 9.70 -8.27 3.33
CA GLY A 18 9.76 -9.52 4.07
C GLY A 18 8.44 -9.82 4.76
N ASP A 19 8.49 -10.24 6.03
CA ASP A 19 7.31 -10.61 6.83
C ASP A 19 6.46 -9.42 7.29
N LYS A 20 6.85 -8.19 6.94
CA LYS A 20 6.15 -6.99 7.36
C LYS A 20 4.84 -6.81 6.59
N PRO A 21 3.72 -6.54 7.27
CA PRO A 21 2.42 -6.45 6.62
C PRO A 21 2.35 -5.25 5.66
N VAL A 22 1.70 -5.47 4.51
CA VAL A 22 1.44 -4.45 3.49
C VAL A 22 -0.06 -4.29 3.33
N ARG A 23 -0.56 -3.05 3.26
CA ARG A 23 -1.98 -2.73 3.05
C ARG A 23 -2.14 -1.75 1.91
N VAL A 24 -3.01 -2.07 0.97
CA VAL A 24 -3.40 -1.16 -0.12
C VAL A 24 -4.64 -0.37 0.30
N LEU A 25 -4.59 0.95 0.17
CA LEU A 25 -5.65 1.88 0.56
C LEU A 25 -6.17 2.64 -0.65
N GLN A 26 -7.47 2.49 -0.92
CA GLN A 26 -8.18 3.27 -1.94
C GLN A 26 -8.60 4.63 -1.36
N PRO A 27 -8.80 5.66 -2.20
CA PRO A 27 -8.96 7.03 -1.70
C PRO A 27 -10.24 7.22 -0.88
N ASP A 28 -11.28 6.41 -1.13
CA ASP A 28 -12.56 6.43 -0.39
C ASP A 28 -12.67 5.30 0.65
N SER A 29 -11.59 4.57 0.92
CA SER A 29 -11.61 3.55 1.97
C SER A 29 -11.63 4.21 3.35
N MET A 30 -12.72 4.02 4.08
CA MET A 30 -12.75 4.31 5.51
C MET A 30 -11.77 3.39 6.22
N VAL A 31 -10.72 3.99 6.79
CA VAL A 31 -9.69 3.28 7.55
C VAL A 31 -9.75 3.69 9.00
N THR A 32 -9.68 2.71 9.89
CA THR A 32 -9.40 2.98 11.30
C THR A 32 -7.95 3.43 11.46
N MET A 33 -7.71 4.40 12.36
CA MET A 33 -6.37 4.88 12.71
C MET A 33 -5.65 3.88 13.64
N ASP A 34 -5.61 2.61 13.25
CA ASP A 34 -4.82 1.59 13.92
C ASP A 34 -3.35 1.81 13.54
N TYR A 35 -2.59 2.35 14.49
CA TYR A 35 -1.17 2.64 14.37
C TYR A 35 -0.37 1.33 14.43
N ARG A 36 0.39 1.03 13.36
CA ARG A 36 1.12 -0.22 13.18
C ARG A 36 2.46 0.12 12.52
N PRO A 37 3.51 0.44 13.30
CA PRO A 37 4.77 0.97 12.77
C PRO A 37 5.44 0.02 11.77
N ASP A 38 5.15 -1.29 11.88
CA ASP A 38 5.67 -2.31 10.98
C ASP A 38 4.91 -2.42 9.65
N ARG A 39 3.75 -1.76 9.50
CA ARG A 39 2.89 -1.86 8.32
C ARG A 39 3.23 -0.80 7.27
N LEU A 40 3.39 -1.25 6.02
CA LEU A 40 3.40 -0.34 4.87
C LEU A 40 1.97 -0.10 4.38
N ASN A 41 1.57 1.16 4.28
CA ASN A 41 0.37 1.54 3.55
C ASN A 41 0.77 2.00 2.14
N ILE A 42 0.09 1.44 1.14
CA ILE A 42 0.20 1.80 -0.27
C ILE A 42 -1.09 2.54 -0.62
N ASP A 43 -1.01 3.86 -0.75
CA ASP A 43 -2.15 4.66 -1.16
C ASP A 43 -2.28 4.61 -2.69
N VAL A 44 -3.48 4.29 -3.17
CA VAL A 44 -3.81 4.22 -4.60
C VAL A 44 -4.94 5.18 -4.93
N ASP A 45 -5.06 5.58 -6.19
CA ASP A 45 -6.21 6.34 -6.70
C ASP A 45 -7.38 5.42 -7.09
N ALA A 46 -8.49 6.02 -7.54
CA ALA A 46 -9.67 5.30 -8.01
C ALA A 46 -9.43 4.40 -9.24
N LYS A 47 -8.30 4.59 -9.96
CA LYS A 47 -7.88 3.76 -11.10
C LYS A 47 -6.88 2.67 -10.68
N GLY A 48 -6.57 2.57 -9.38
CA GLY A 48 -5.61 1.63 -8.81
C GLY A 48 -4.15 2.03 -9.08
N ILE A 49 -3.87 3.30 -9.36
CA ILE A 49 -2.52 3.82 -9.55
C ILE A 49 -1.95 4.21 -8.18
N ILE A 50 -0.71 3.79 -7.89
CA ILE A 50 -0.05 4.14 -6.64
C ILE A 50 0.23 5.64 -6.62
N THR A 51 -0.35 6.33 -5.64
CA THR A 51 -0.18 7.77 -5.40
C THR A 51 0.78 8.03 -4.24
N GLY A 52 0.95 7.07 -3.31
CA GLY A 52 1.85 7.23 -2.19
C GLY A 52 2.21 5.92 -1.48
N LEU A 53 3.31 5.95 -0.73
CA LEU A 53 3.79 4.88 0.15
C LEU A 53 4.13 5.49 1.51
N ARG A 54 3.55 4.98 2.60
CA ARG A 54 3.81 5.47 3.96
C ARG A 54 3.88 4.36 4.99
N CYS A 55 4.85 4.44 5.89
CA CYS A 55 4.89 3.65 7.13
C CYS A 55 4.23 4.49 8.23
N THR A 56 3.35 3.90 9.01
CA THR A 56 2.67 4.58 10.13
C THR A 56 3.02 3.90 11.42
#